data_AF-A0A6G2IDG6-F1
#
_entry.id   AF-A0A6G2IDG6-F1
#
_cell.length_a   1.000
_cell.length_b   1.000
_cell.length_c   1.000
_cell.angle_alpha   90.00
_cell.angle_beta   90.00
_cell.angle_gamma   90.00
#
_symmetry.space_group_name_H-M   'P 1'
#
loop_
_entity.id
_entity.type
_entity.pdbx_description
1 polymer ?
#
loop_
_entity_poly.entity_id
_entity_poly.type
_entity_poly.pdbx_seq_one_letter_code
_entity_poly.pdbx_strand_id
1 'polypeptide(L)'
;MHLPSLTLAVAGAAALLVPPTPPVAGPLVPQEPAARNESDVRAAALLARVRECTPVSRGRYRSDAGASARIPVCGTRHAVFWKADLDIDCDGRPGPRCNRRTDPSFSGSTAYEQSDGRPLKAERLPYIVVPAPSDIWKYHDDSVRGGSVAAVVHEDRVVYAVVGDVGPYDVIGEASYATAKALGIRPGPRRGGTASEVTYIVFKDSRVTPVEDRAAAVEAGERLARQFVRSR
;
A
#
# COMPACT_ATOMS: atom_id res chain seq x y z
N MET A 1 59.31 61.10 20.06
CA MET A 1 58.64 62.21 19.34
C MET A 1 57.17 62.21 19.72
N HIS A 2 56.62 63.41 19.81
CA HIS A 2 55.32 63.83 20.34
C HIS A 2 54.10 62.94 20.02
N LEU A 3 53.19 62.86 21.01
CA LEU A 3 51.75 62.63 20.83
C LEU A 3 51.14 63.78 20.00
N PRO A 4 50.02 63.54 19.30
CA PRO A 4 48.81 64.16 19.82
C PRO A 4 47.61 63.23 19.87
N SER A 5 46.96 63.31 21.01
CA SER A 5 45.59 62.88 21.29
C SER A 5 44.58 63.69 20.47
N LEU A 6 43.52 63.03 19.99
CA LEU A 6 42.26 63.67 19.63
C LEU A 6 41.14 63.00 20.44
N THR A 7 40.54 63.80 21.31
CA THR A 7 39.32 63.53 22.06
C THR A 7 38.11 63.58 21.13
N LEU A 8 37.22 62.58 21.22
CA LEU A 8 35.81 62.77 20.92
C LEU A 8 34.98 62.19 22.07
N ALA A 9 34.21 63.06 22.72
CA ALA A 9 33.20 62.73 23.71
C ALA A 9 31.90 62.31 23.01
N VAL A 10 31.24 61.26 23.49
CA VAL A 10 29.79 61.09 23.31
C VAL A 10 29.20 60.47 24.59
N ALA A 11 28.06 61.05 24.97
CA ALA A 11 27.29 60.94 26.19
C ALA A 11 26.91 59.50 26.60
N GLY A 12 26.97 59.25 27.90
CA GLY A 12 26.35 58.09 28.53
C GLY A 12 24.84 58.25 28.61
N ALA A 13 24.11 57.37 27.93
CA ALA A 13 22.70 57.10 28.21
C ALA A 13 22.63 55.87 29.12
N ALA A 14 22.20 56.08 30.37
CA ALA A 14 21.87 54.99 31.28
C ALA A 14 20.56 54.33 30.82
N ALA A 15 20.66 53.25 30.04
CA ALA A 15 19.53 52.40 29.73
C ALA A 15 19.33 51.40 30.88
N LEU A 16 18.22 51.55 31.61
CA LEU A 16 17.72 50.59 32.58
C LEU A 16 17.50 49.24 31.89
N LEU A 17 18.28 48.24 32.27
CA LEU A 17 18.09 46.84 31.88
C LEU A 17 16.87 46.27 32.62
N VAL A 18 15.74 46.16 31.92
CA VAL A 18 14.61 45.32 32.35
C VAL A 18 14.85 43.90 31.83
N PRO A 19 14.82 42.86 32.68
CA PRO A 19 14.98 41.49 32.20
C PRO A 19 13.78 41.07 31.33
N PRO A 20 13.99 40.35 30.22
CA PRO A 20 12.89 39.83 29.42
C PRO A 20 12.16 38.74 30.21
N THR A 21 10.86 38.93 30.43
CA THR A 21 9.97 37.86 30.91
C THR A 21 9.87 36.77 29.83
N PRO A 22 10.04 35.48 30.17
CA PRO A 22 9.82 34.41 29.20
C PRO A 22 8.36 34.43 28.74
N PRO A 23 8.07 34.08 27.46
CA PRO A 23 6.70 33.99 26.99
C PRO A 23 5.97 32.91 27.79
N VAL A 24 4.81 33.27 28.33
CA VAL A 24 3.85 32.32 28.89
C VAL A 24 3.49 31.35 27.77
N ALA A 25 3.81 30.07 27.96
CA ALA A 25 3.35 29.01 27.09
C ALA A 25 1.81 29.01 27.12
N GLY A 26 1.18 29.49 26.05
CA GLY A 26 -0.24 29.29 25.84
C GLY A 26 -0.55 27.79 25.82
N PRO A 27 -1.79 27.38 26.17
CA PRO A 27 -2.15 25.96 26.15
C PRO A 27 -1.80 25.36 24.79
N LEU A 28 -1.01 24.29 24.80
CA LEU A 28 -0.81 23.43 23.63
C LEU A 28 -2.18 22.99 23.17
N VAL A 29 -2.69 23.56 22.08
CA VAL A 29 -3.79 22.97 21.33
C VAL A 29 -3.25 21.63 20.83
N PRO A 30 -3.82 20.49 21.26
CA PRO A 30 -3.46 19.22 20.65
C PRO A 30 -3.72 19.36 19.14
N GLN A 31 -2.69 19.22 18.31
CA GLN A 31 -2.92 19.04 16.89
C GLN A 31 -3.71 17.74 16.74
N GLU A 32 -5.01 17.87 16.47
CA GLU A 32 -5.84 16.74 16.08
C GLU A 32 -5.13 16.01 14.94
N PRO A 33 -5.11 14.66 14.95
CA PRO A 33 -4.65 13.92 13.80
C PRO A 33 -5.47 14.38 12.61
N ALA A 34 -4.79 14.76 11.52
CA ALA A 34 -5.42 15.20 10.28
C ALA A 34 -6.66 14.35 10.02
N ALA A 35 -7.83 15.00 10.01
CA ALA A 35 -9.12 14.34 9.85
C ALA A 35 -9.03 13.40 8.64
N ARG A 36 -8.98 12.08 8.89
CA ARG A 36 -9.22 11.10 7.85
C ARG A 36 -10.63 11.40 7.35
N ASN A 37 -10.77 11.72 6.07
CA ASN A 37 -12.05 12.07 5.50
C ASN A 37 -13.10 11.04 5.91
N GLU A 38 -14.25 11.47 6.41
CA GLU A 38 -15.40 10.60 6.68
C GLU A 38 -15.92 9.87 5.42
N SER A 39 -15.41 10.23 4.23
CA SER A 39 -15.72 9.63 2.94
C SER A 39 -14.98 8.32 2.63
N ASP A 40 -13.92 8.00 3.39
CA ASP A 40 -13.07 6.85 3.11
C ASP A 40 -13.68 5.58 3.73
N VAL A 41 -13.72 4.49 2.97
CA VAL A 41 -14.28 3.22 3.46
C VAL A 41 -13.36 2.68 4.56
N ARG A 42 -13.86 2.64 5.79
CA ARG A 42 -13.10 2.14 6.94
C ARG A 42 -12.69 0.67 6.74
N ALA A 43 -11.45 0.34 7.08
CA ALA A 43 -10.93 -1.03 7.07
C ALA A 43 -11.87 -2.02 7.78
N ALA A 44 -12.35 -1.66 8.96
CA ALA A 44 -13.28 -2.48 9.73
C ALA A 44 -14.59 -2.83 8.97
N ALA A 45 -15.10 -1.93 8.14
CA ALA A 45 -16.30 -2.18 7.35
C ALA A 45 -16.04 -3.20 6.22
N LEU A 46 -14.87 -3.14 5.57
CA LEU A 46 -14.45 -4.14 4.60
C LEU A 46 -14.23 -5.50 5.28
N LEU A 47 -13.48 -5.53 6.38
CA LEU A 47 -13.17 -6.76 7.14
C LEU A 47 -14.45 -7.45 7.65
N ALA A 48 -15.46 -6.68 8.05
CA ALA A 48 -16.75 -7.24 8.45
C ALA A 48 -17.45 -8.00 7.31
N ARG A 49 -17.29 -7.58 6.05
CA ARG A 49 -17.88 -8.26 4.88
C ARG A 49 -17.16 -9.54 4.48
N VAL A 50 -15.92 -9.71 4.92
CA VAL A 50 -15.04 -10.84 4.55
C VAL A 50 -14.59 -11.67 5.74
N ARG A 51 -15.38 -11.64 6.83
CA ARG A 51 -15.10 -12.41 8.05
C ARG A 51 -15.30 -13.91 7.85
N GLU A 52 -16.31 -14.29 7.08
CA GLU A 52 -16.70 -15.68 6.84
C GLU A 52 -16.24 -16.13 5.47
N CYS A 53 -15.61 -17.30 5.39
CA CYS A 53 -15.08 -17.83 4.15
C CYS A 53 -15.98 -18.92 3.57
N THR A 54 -16.58 -18.64 2.42
CA THR A 54 -17.10 -19.68 1.51
C THR A 54 -16.04 -19.92 0.43
N PRO A 55 -15.30 -21.04 0.46
CA PRO A 55 -14.20 -21.27 -0.48
C PRO A 55 -14.71 -21.32 -1.93
N VAL A 56 -13.99 -20.62 -2.82
CA VAL A 56 -14.09 -20.77 -4.28
C VAL A 56 -12.89 -21.51 -4.85
N SER A 57 -11.78 -21.58 -4.11
CA SER A 57 -10.68 -22.49 -4.41
C SER A 57 -11.02 -23.93 -4.05
N ARG A 58 -10.53 -24.88 -4.86
CA ARG A 58 -10.62 -26.33 -4.61
C ARG A 58 -9.55 -26.83 -3.63
N GLY A 59 -8.51 -26.02 -3.40
CA GLY A 59 -7.43 -26.30 -2.45
C GLY A 59 -7.08 -25.08 -1.61
N ARG A 60 -5.90 -25.14 -1.00
CA ARG A 60 -5.33 -24.05 -0.18
C ARG A 60 -3.95 -23.68 -0.71
N TYR A 61 -3.59 -22.42 -0.53
CA TYR A 61 -2.30 -21.83 -0.85
C TYR A 61 -1.39 -21.78 0.38
N ARG A 62 -0.09 -21.66 0.11
CA ARG A 62 0.95 -21.38 1.09
C ARG A 62 1.19 -19.88 1.16
N SER A 63 1.63 -19.39 2.33
CA SER A 63 2.17 -18.03 2.47
C SER A 63 3.52 -17.92 1.76
N ASP A 64 4.38 -18.93 1.99
CA ASP A 64 5.74 -19.00 1.46
C ASP A 64 6.02 -20.36 0.83
N ALA A 65 7.06 -20.41 -0.02
CA ALA A 65 7.63 -21.66 -0.49
C ALA A 65 8.05 -22.56 0.69
N GLY A 66 7.53 -23.80 0.71
CA GLY A 66 7.81 -24.77 1.77
C GLY A 66 6.92 -24.67 3.02
N ALA A 67 6.18 -23.58 3.22
CA ALA A 67 5.19 -23.48 4.29
C ALA A 67 3.99 -24.43 4.02
N SER A 68 3.26 -24.86 5.06
CA SER A 68 2.07 -25.70 4.84
C SER A 68 0.94 -24.90 4.16
N ALA A 69 0.25 -25.52 3.20
CA ALA A 69 -0.89 -24.92 2.51
C ALA A 69 -2.11 -24.77 3.44
N ARG A 70 -2.45 -23.54 3.79
CA ARG A 70 -3.51 -23.23 4.78
C ARG A 70 -4.47 -22.13 4.34
N ILE A 71 -4.17 -21.39 3.28
CA ILE A 71 -4.90 -20.18 2.87
C ILE A 71 -5.92 -20.54 1.78
N PRO A 72 -7.24 -20.56 2.06
CA PRO A 72 -8.25 -20.68 1.02
C PRO A 72 -8.44 -19.34 0.29
N VAL A 73 -8.92 -19.40 -0.95
CA VAL A 73 -9.55 -18.24 -1.61
C VAL A 73 -11.06 -18.35 -1.40
N CYS A 74 -11.62 -17.32 -0.80
CA CYS A 74 -13.02 -17.22 -0.43
C CYS A 74 -13.77 -16.34 -1.44
N GLY A 75 -15.06 -16.58 -1.62
CA GLY A 75 -15.89 -15.84 -2.56
C GLY A 75 -17.16 -15.29 -1.94
N THR A 76 -17.55 -14.13 -2.44
CA THR A 76 -18.90 -13.59 -2.35
C THR A 76 -19.45 -13.41 -3.77
N ARG A 77 -20.68 -12.88 -3.88
CA ARG A 77 -21.22 -12.43 -5.16
C ARG A 77 -20.38 -11.33 -5.81
N HIS A 78 -19.74 -10.47 -5.02
CA HIS A 78 -19.16 -9.21 -5.50
C HIS A 78 -17.63 -9.16 -5.45
N ALA A 79 -17.00 -10.07 -4.72
CA ALA A 79 -15.56 -10.11 -4.53
C ALA A 79 -15.07 -11.54 -4.29
N VAL A 80 -13.81 -11.80 -4.64
CA VAL A 80 -13.02 -12.86 -4.02
C VAL A 80 -12.07 -12.25 -3.00
N PHE A 81 -11.70 -13.01 -1.98
CA PHE A 81 -10.79 -12.52 -0.96
C PHE A 81 -10.01 -13.64 -0.30
N TRP A 82 -8.89 -13.27 0.30
CA TRP A 82 -8.07 -14.16 1.13
C TRP A 82 -7.33 -13.35 2.18
N LYS A 83 -6.80 -14.08 3.16
CA LYS A 83 -6.00 -13.59 4.27
C LYS A 83 -4.66 -14.29 4.22
N ALA A 84 -3.60 -13.52 4.04
CA ALA A 84 -2.24 -14.02 3.89
C ALA A 84 -1.27 -13.07 4.58
N ASP A 85 -0.01 -13.42 4.58
CA ASP A 85 1.08 -12.48 4.74
C ASP A 85 1.13 -11.46 3.58
N LEU A 86 2.15 -10.60 3.62
CA LEU A 86 2.52 -9.78 2.49
C LEU A 86 4.00 -9.92 2.18
N ASP A 87 4.30 -10.62 1.10
CA ASP A 87 5.61 -10.64 0.45
C ASP A 87 5.72 -9.52 -0.58
N ILE A 88 6.93 -8.97 -0.71
CA ILE A 88 7.19 -7.86 -1.62
C ILE A 88 7.52 -8.41 -3.00
N ASP A 89 6.62 -8.19 -3.95
CA ASP A 89 6.92 -8.33 -5.36
C ASP A 89 7.56 -7.03 -5.88
N CYS A 90 8.77 -7.17 -6.42
CA CYS A 90 9.55 -6.08 -6.99
C CYS A 90 9.67 -6.18 -8.51
N ASP A 91 8.93 -7.10 -9.15
CA ASP A 91 9.06 -7.38 -10.56
C ASP A 91 8.63 -6.23 -11.48
N GLY A 92 9.10 -6.32 -12.72
CA GLY A 92 8.84 -5.36 -13.78
C GLY A 92 9.99 -4.39 -14.02
N ARG A 93 9.65 -3.11 -14.15
CA ARG A 93 10.63 -2.09 -14.56
C ARG A 93 11.58 -1.77 -13.42
N PRO A 94 12.91 -1.88 -13.64
CA PRO A 94 13.87 -1.62 -12.59
C PRO A 94 13.85 -0.14 -12.17
N GLY A 95 13.97 0.09 -10.87
CA GLY A 95 14.13 1.39 -10.24
C GLY A 95 15.18 1.34 -9.12
N PRO A 96 15.31 2.40 -8.31
CA PRO A 96 16.32 2.46 -7.24
C PRO A 96 16.13 1.43 -6.11
N ARG A 97 14.90 0.94 -5.90
CA ARG A 97 14.55 0.02 -4.79
C ARG A 97 14.18 -1.39 -5.26
N CYS A 98 13.62 -1.52 -6.46
CA CYS A 98 13.30 -2.79 -7.11
C CYS A 98 14.18 -2.98 -8.33
N ASN A 99 15.18 -3.85 -8.21
CA ASN A 99 16.10 -4.23 -9.28
C ASN A 99 16.90 -5.48 -8.86
N ARG A 100 17.62 -6.08 -9.82
CA ARG A 100 18.47 -7.27 -9.61
C ARG A 100 19.52 -7.17 -8.49
N ARG A 101 19.91 -5.95 -8.07
CA ARG A 101 20.88 -5.77 -6.97
C ARG A 101 20.17 -5.83 -5.62
N THR A 102 19.00 -5.23 -5.51
CA THR A 102 18.24 -5.14 -4.25
C THR A 102 17.42 -6.39 -3.99
N ASP A 103 16.98 -7.08 -5.04
CA ASP A 103 16.14 -8.27 -4.98
C ASP A 103 16.75 -9.43 -5.78
N PRO A 104 17.14 -10.54 -5.12
CA PRO A 104 17.64 -11.74 -5.78
C PRO A 104 16.64 -12.42 -6.73
N SER A 105 15.34 -12.27 -6.47
CA SER A 105 14.27 -12.92 -7.21
C SER A 105 13.73 -12.06 -8.36
N PHE A 106 14.23 -10.83 -8.49
CA PHE A 106 13.74 -9.85 -9.45
C PHE A 106 13.65 -10.37 -10.88
N SER A 107 12.46 -10.29 -11.44
CA SER A 107 12.19 -10.35 -12.86
C SER A 107 12.04 -8.96 -13.47
N GLY A 108 12.53 -8.80 -14.70
CA GLY A 108 12.34 -7.57 -15.47
C GLY A 108 10.96 -7.43 -16.11
N SER A 109 10.04 -8.36 -15.86
CA SER A 109 8.72 -8.48 -16.49
C SER A 109 7.63 -8.61 -15.43
N THR A 110 6.42 -8.20 -15.78
CA THR A 110 5.19 -8.48 -15.03
C THR A 110 4.19 -9.18 -15.96
N ALA A 111 3.26 -9.97 -15.43
CA ALA A 111 2.26 -10.68 -16.22
C ALA A 111 1.35 -9.73 -17.03
N TYR A 112 1.18 -8.50 -16.55
CA TYR A 112 0.44 -7.45 -17.27
C TYR A 112 1.35 -6.27 -17.58
N GLU A 113 1.11 -5.63 -18.72
CA GLU A 113 1.90 -4.51 -19.22
C GLU A 113 1.13 -3.19 -19.09
N GLN A 114 1.90 -2.11 -19.04
CA GLN A 114 1.40 -0.76 -19.21
C GLN A 114 0.81 -0.54 -20.61
N SER A 115 0.08 0.55 -20.79
CA SER A 115 -0.42 0.97 -22.12
C SER A 115 0.67 1.18 -23.17
N ASP A 116 1.91 1.41 -22.75
CA ASP A 116 3.08 1.56 -23.62
C ASP A 116 3.84 0.24 -23.89
N GLY A 117 3.27 -0.91 -23.51
CA GLY A 117 3.84 -2.25 -23.71
C GLY A 117 5.03 -2.56 -22.80
N ARG A 118 5.34 -1.70 -21.82
CA ARG A 118 6.40 -1.98 -20.84
C ARG A 118 5.81 -2.66 -19.60
N PRO A 119 6.61 -3.45 -18.87
CA PRO A 119 6.20 -4.00 -17.57
C PRO A 119 5.77 -2.93 -16.57
N LEU A 120 5.05 -3.30 -15.51
CA LEU A 120 4.62 -2.37 -14.47
C LEU A 120 5.82 -1.86 -13.65
N LYS A 121 5.60 -0.81 -12.85
CA LYS A 121 6.60 -0.27 -11.90
C LYS A 121 6.16 -0.58 -10.47
N ALA A 122 6.69 -1.64 -9.87
CA ALA A 122 6.40 -2.03 -8.49
C ALA A 122 6.59 -0.89 -7.48
N GLU A 123 7.60 -0.04 -7.67
CA GLU A 123 7.87 1.11 -6.79
C GLU A 123 6.83 2.23 -6.86
N ARG A 124 5.99 2.27 -7.89
CA ARG A 124 5.07 3.40 -8.16
C ARG A 124 3.61 3.02 -8.20
N LEU A 125 3.28 1.84 -8.71
CA LEU A 125 1.91 1.37 -8.89
C LEU A 125 1.56 0.38 -7.76
N PRO A 126 0.58 0.69 -6.90
CA PRO A 126 0.00 -0.30 -6.02
C PRO A 126 -0.66 -1.41 -6.84
N TYR A 127 -0.11 -2.61 -6.75
CA TYR A 127 -0.72 -3.81 -7.31
C TYR A 127 -0.60 -4.98 -6.32
N ILE A 128 -1.41 -6.00 -6.55
CA ILE A 128 -1.32 -7.30 -5.91
C ILE A 128 -0.97 -8.36 -6.96
N VAL A 129 -0.46 -9.49 -6.48
CA VAL A 129 -0.17 -10.67 -7.28
C VAL A 129 -1.24 -11.71 -7.00
N VAL A 130 -1.79 -12.30 -8.06
CA VAL A 130 -2.68 -13.47 -7.94
C VAL A 130 -1.89 -14.73 -8.29
N PRO A 131 -2.20 -15.90 -7.70
CA PRO A 131 -1.51 -17.13 -8.09
C PRO A 131 -1.83 -17.50 -9.54
N ALA A 132 -0.86 -18.13 -10.22
CA ALA A 132 -1.10 -18.67 -11.54
C ALA A 132 -2.31 -19.65 -11.55
N PRO A 133 -3.17 -19.62 -12.59
CA PRO A 133 -4.31 -20.52 -12.65
C PRO A 133 -3.87 -21.99 -12.57
N SER A 134 -4.52 -22.75 -11.69
CA SER A 134 -4.19 -24.15 -11.44
C SER A 134 -5.43 -24.94 -11.04
N ASP A 135 -5.26 -26.20 -10.65
CA ASP A 135 -6.35 -27.00 -10.06
C ASP A 135 -6.77 -26.49 -8.67
N ILE A 136 -5.96 -25.65 -8.02
CA ILE A 136 -6.33 -25.01 -6.75
C ILE A 136 -7.37 -23.93 -7.00
N TRP A 137 -7.11 -23.01 -7.93
CA TRP A 137 -8.02 -21.93 -8.28
C TRP A 137 -7.68 -21.35 -9.65
N LYS A 138 -8.71 -20.92 -10.36
CA LYS A 138 -8.63 -20.26 -11.67
C LYS A 138 -9.31 -18.91 -11.55
N TYR A 139 -8.53 -17.86 -11.31
CA TYR A 139 -9.08 -16.54 -10.98
C TYR A 139 -10.02 -15.97 -12.07
N HIS A 140 -9.88 -16.40 -13.32
CA HIS A 140 -10.76 -15.99 -14.41
C HIS A 140 -12.20 -16.51 -14.27
N ASP A 141 -12.40 -17.66 -13.62
CA ASP A 141 -13.73 -18.22 -13.34
C ASP A 141 -14.52 -17.34 -12.36
N ASP A 142 -13.81 -16.51 -11.60
CA ASP A 142 -14.35 -15.53 -10.65
C ASP A 142 -14.37 -14.10 -11.20
N SER A 143 -14.27 -13.92 -12.52
CA SER A 143 -14.22 -12.60 -13.15
C SER A 143 -13.09 -11.71 -12.61
N VAL A 144 -11.94 -12.29 -12.27
CA VAL A 144 -10.69 -11.56 -11.98
C VAL A 144 -9.80 -11.61 -13.22
N ARG A 145 -9.08 -10.52 -13.50
CA ARG A 145 -8.15 -10.38 -14.62
C ARG A 145 -7.13 -9.27 -14.34
N GLY A 146 -6.14 -9.10 -15.21
CA GLY A 146 -5.23 -7.96 -15.16
C GLY A 146 -5.98 -6.62 -15.13
N GLY A 147 -5.61 -5.77 -14.19
CA GLY A 147 -6.29 -4.50 -13.92
C GLY A 147 -7.56 -4.60 -13.08
N SER A 148 -8.00 -5.79 -12.67
CA SER A 148 -9.07 -5.90 -11.65
C SER A 148 -8.69 -5.15 -10.39
N VAL A 149 -9.65 -4.47 -9.78
CA VAL A 149 -9.41 -3.59 -8.64
C VAL A 149 -9.47 -4.40 -7.36
N ALA A 150 -8.49 -4.16 -6.48
CA ALA A 150 -8.40 -4.76 -5.18
C ALA A 150 -8.39 -3.70 -4.07
N ALA A 151 -9.04 -3.99 -2.96
CA ALA A 151 -8.78 -3.34 -1.68
C ALA A 151 -7.84 -4.25 -0.88
N VAL A 152 -6.70 -3.72 -0.46
CA VAL A 152 -5.74 -4.40 0.42
C VAL A 152 -5.82 -3.75 1.78
N VAL A 153 -6.09 -4.55 2.81
CA VAL A 153 -6.36 -4.08 4.17
C VAL A 153 -5.31 -4.65 5.11
N HIS A 154 -4.65 -3.76 5.84
CA HIS A 154 -3.73 -4.09 6.93
C HIS A 154 -3.97 -3.12 8.07
N GLU A 155 -4.25 -3.65 9.26
CA GLU A 155 -4.66 -2.86 10.43
C GLU A 155 -5.86 -1.94 10.11
N ASP A 156 -5.70 -0.64 10.28
CA ASP A 156 -6.71 0.39 10.01
C ASP A 156 -6.57 1.03 8.61
N ARG A 157 -5.64 0.55 7.80
CA ARG A 157 -5.30 1.10 6.48
C ARG A 157 -5.95 0.30 5.36
N VAL A 158 -6.40 1.02 4.34
CA VAL A 158 -6.91 0.46 3.08
C VAL A 158 -6.12 1.07 1.94
N VAL A 159 -5.59 0.23 1.06
CA VAL A 159 -4.95 0.64 -0.19
C VAL A 159 -5.72 0.05 -1.36
N TYR A 160 -6.09 0.88 -2.31
CA TYR A 160 -6.66 0.42 -3.57
C TYR A 160 -5.55 0.17 -4.57
N ALA A 161 -5.56 -1.04 -5.13
CA ALA A 161 -4.55 -1.58 -6.00
C ALA A 161 -5.21 -2.25 -7.21
N VAL A 162 -4.40 -2.63 -8.19
CA VAL A 162 -4.83 -3.46 -9.31
C VAL A 162 -4.25 -4.87 -9.19
N VAL A 163 -4.85 -5.86 -9.83
CA VAL A 163 -4.16 -7.12 -10.14
C VAL A 163 -3.12 -6.83 -11.21
N GLY A 164 -1.84 -6.86 -10.83
CA GLY A 164 -0.73 -6.39 -11.66
C GLY A 164 0.25 -7.48 -12.08
N ASP A 165 0.30 -8.58 -11.33
CA ASP A 165 1.15 -9.72 -11.68
C ASP A 165 0.49 -11.08 -11.36
N VAL A 166 1.14 -12.14 -11.83
CA VAL A 166 0.77 -13.53 -11.59
C VAL A 166 1.98 -14.27 -11.01
N GLY A 167 1.81 -14.75 -9.78
CA GLY A 167 2.85 -15.43 -9.01
C GLY A 167 2.83 -16.95 -9.20
N PRO A 168 3.58 -17.69 -8.35
CA PRO A 168 3.58 -19.14 -8.35
C PRO A 168 2.17 -19.74 -8.19
N TYR A 169 1.98 -20.97 -8.68
CA TYR A 169 0.65 -21.60 -8.73
C TYR A 169 0.13 -22.12 -7.37
N ASP A 170 0.97 -22.17 -6.33
CA ASP A 170 0.65 -22.69 -4.98
C ASP A 170 1.04 -21.76 -3.81
N VAL A 171 1.53 -20.56 -4.10
CA VAL A 171 1.83 -19.50 -3.12
C VAL A 171 0.89 -18.30 -3.34
N ILE A 172 0.49 -17.62 -2.27
CA ILE A 172 -0.35 -16.43 -2.31
C ILE A 172 0.06 -15.48 -1.19
N GLY A 173 -0.06 -14.16 -1.43
CA GLY A 173 0.33 -13.16 -0.44
C GLY A 173 1.28 -12.10 -0.96
N GLU A 174 1.52 -12.01 -2.26
CA GLU A 174 2.47 -11.02 -2.80
C GLU A 174 1.79 -9.70 -3.22
N ALA A 175 2.49 -8.59 -3.00
CA ALA A 175 2.08 -7.26 -3.45
C ALA A 175 3.27 -6.34 -3.74
N SER A 176 3.03 -5.31 -4.55
CA SER A 176 4.09 -4.41 -4.98
C SER A 176 4.72 -3.62 -3.84
N TYR A 177 5.98 -3.19 -4.04
CA TYR A 177 6.65 -2.22 -3.17
C TYR A 177 5.76 -1.02 -2.81
N ALA A 178 5.04 -0.46 -3.78
CA ALA A 178 4.14 0.67 -3.58
C ALA A 178 2.94 0.32 -2.69
N THR A 179 2.36 -0.87 -2.85
CA THR A 179 1.27 -1.36 -1.97
C THR A 179 1.75 -1.47 -0.54
N ALA A 180 2.87 -2.16 -0.30
CA ALA A 180 3.43 -2.33 1.04
C ALA A 180 3.74 -0.99 1.71
N LYS A 181 4.41 -0.08 0.98
CA LYS A 181 4.72 1.26 1.48
C LYS A 181 3.47 2.05 1.87
N ALA A 182 2.41 1.98 1.06
CA ALA A 182 1.15 2.68 1.33
C ALA A 182 0.40 2.09 2.55
N LEU A 183 0.53 0.79 2.79
CA LEU A 183 0.03 0.09 3.98
C LEU A 183 0.88 0.33 5.24
N GLY A 184 1.99 1.06 5.15
CA GLY A 184 2.91 1.23 6.28
C GLY A 184 3.77 -0.01 6.57
N ILE A 185 3.77 -0.99 5.67
CA ILE A 185 4.61 -2.19 5.75
C ILE A 185 5.99 -1.86 5.18
N ARG A 186 7.05 -2.42 5.77
CA ARG A 186 8.42 -2.23 5.27
C ARG A 186 8.51 -2.78 3.84
N PRO A 187 8.81 -1.96 2.82
CA PRO A 187 8.61 -2.39 1.43
C PRO A 187 9.86 -3.03 0.79
N GLY A 188 10.89 -3.36 1.56
CA GLY A 188 12.15 -3.87 0.98
C GLY A 188 12.06 -5.34 0.58
N PRO A 189 12.47 -5.75 -0.63
CA PRO A 189 12.25 -7.12 -1.13
C PRO A 189 12.96 -8.23 -0.32
N ARG A 190 14.04 -7.92 0.41
CA ARG A 190 14.80 -8.93 1.19
C ARG A 190 14.36 -9.12 2.64
N ARG A 191 13.79 -8.08 3.24
CA ARG A 191 13.57 -7.98 4.70
C ARG A 191 12.32 -7.18 5.07
N GLY A 192 11.53 -6.85 4.05
CA GLY A 192 10.26 -6.18 4.17
C GLY A 192 9.15 -7.20 4.22
N GLY A 193 7.94 -6.75 3.92
CA GLY A 193 6.75 -7.54 4.08
C GLY A 193 6.29 -7.64 5.52
N THR A 194 5.30 -8.49 5.76
CA THR A 194 4.79 -8.79 7.09
C THR A 194 4.24 -10.21 7.12
N ALA A 195 4.57 -10.95 8.18
CA ALA A 195 3.91 -12.23 8.48
C ALA A 195 2.53 -12.03 9.13
N SER A 196 2.15 -10.78 9.43
CA SER A 196 0.84 -10.43 9.97
C SER A 196 -0.21 -10.51 8.88
N GLU A 197 -1.46 -10.80 9.26
CA GLU A 197 -2.56 -10.99 8.32
C GLU A 197 -2.90 -9.70 7.55
N VAL A 198 -2.66 -9.72 6.24
CA VAL A 198 -3.19 -8.79 5.25
C VAL A 198 -4.40 -9.42 4.57
N THR A 199 -5.47 -8.64 4.44
CA THR A 199 -6.68 -9.08 3.73
C THR A 199 -6.71 -8.48 2.33
N TYR A 200 -6.79 -9.35 1.33
CA TYR A 200 -6.88 -8.99 -0.08
C TYR A 200 -8.32 -9.18 -0.54
N ILE A 201 -8.96 -8.14 -1.08
CA ILE A 201 -10.34 -8.19 -1.57
C ILE A 201 -10.35 -7.73 -3.01
N VAL A 202 -10.51 -8.66 -3.96
CA VAL A 202 -10.56 -8.35 -5.39
C VAL A 202 -12.01 -8.27 -5.84
N PHE A 203 -12.42 -7.10 -6.32
CA PHE A 203 -13.78 -6.88 -6.77
C PHE A 203 -14.00 -7.55 -8.14
N LYS A 204 -14.99 -8.45 -8.19
CA LYS A 204 -15.38 -9.14 -9.42
C LYS A 204 -15.88 -8.14 -10.45
N ASP A 205 -15.76 -8.50 -11.73
CA ASP A 205 -16.25 -7.70 -12.86
C ASP A 205 -15.69 -6.26 -12.94
N SER A 206 -14.58 -6.00 -12.24
CA SER A 206 -13.86 -4.73 -12.27
C SER A 206 -12.64 -4.78 -13.20
N ARG A 207 -12.27 -3.61 -13.74
CA ARG A 207 -11.03 -3.40 -14.48
C ARG A 207 -10.69 -1.92 -14.57
N VAL A 208 -9.42 -1.58 -14.38
CA VAL A 208 -8.83 -0.28 -14.71
C VAL A 208 -8.02 -0.42 -15.99
N THR A 209 -8.25 0.50 -16.94
CA THR A 209 -7.51 0.60 -18.19
C THR A 209 -7.23 2.08 -18.46
N PRO A 210 -5.96 2.48 -18.61
CA PRO A 210 -4.76 1.64 -18.60
C PRO A 210 -4.41 1.18 -17.16
N VAL A 211 -3.82 0.00 -17.01
CA VAL A 211 -3.61 -0.66 -15.69
C VAL A 211 -2.72 0.17 -14.75
N GLU A 212 -1.83 0.99 -15.31
CA GLU A 212 -0.95 1.88 -14.57
C GLU A 212 -1.62 3.16 -14.05
N ASP A 213 -2.90 3.39 -14.38
CA ASP A 213 -3.64 4.54 -13.88
C ASP A 213 -4.01 4.34 -12.40
N ARG A 214 -3.09 4.78 -11.54
CA ARG A 214 -3.26 4.75 -10.10
C ARG A 214 -4.45 5.57 -9.62
N ALA A 215 -4.73 6.72 -10.26
CA ALA A 215 -5.84 7.57 -9.82
C ALA A 215 -7.18 6.88 -10.11
N ALA A 216 -7.32 6.30 -11.31
CA ALA A 216 -8.48 5.50 -11.67
C ALA A 216 -8.65 4.27 -10.76
N ALA A 217 -7.55 3.61 -10.36
CA ALA A 217 -7.60 2.50 -9.40
C ALA A 217 -8.12 2.92 -8.02
N VAL A 218 -7.71 4.09 -7.52
CA VAL A 218 -8.24 4.66 -6.26
C VAL A 218 -9.72 5.01 -6.40
N GLU A 219 -10.10 5.75 -7.44
CA GLU A 219 -11.49 6.16 -7.65
C GLU A 219 -12.44 4.95 -7.80
N ALA A 220 -12.05 3.98 -8.63
CA ALA A 220 -12.81 2.75 -8.82
C ALA A 220 -12.85 1.92 -7.53
N GLY A 221 -11.72 1.80 -6.82
CA GLY A 221 -11.60 1.05 -5.58
C GLY A 221 -12.50 1.59 -4.48
N GLU A 222 -12.51 2.90 -4.27
CA GLU A 222 -13.41 3.52 -3.30
C GLU A 222 -14.89 3.30 -3.65
N ARG A 223 -15.25 3.47 -4.93
CA ARG A 223 -16.62 3.25 -5.41
C ARG A 223 -17.05 1.81 -5.16
N LEU A 224 -16.23 0.84 -5.55
CA LEU A 224 -16.50 -0.59 -5.41
C LEU A 224 -16.55 -1.01 -3.93
N ALA A 225 -15.63 -0.48 -3.11
CA ALA A 225 -15.64 -0.71 -1.67
C ALA A 225 -16.92 -0.17 -1.02
N ARG A 226 -17.36 1.05 -1.37
CA ARG A 226 -18.63 1.64 -0.89
C ARG A 226 -19.84 0.78 -1.28
N GLN A 227 -19.86 0.24 -2.49
CA GLN A 227 -20.91 -0.68 -2.93
C GLN A 227 -20.85 -2.01 -2.17
N PHE A 228 -19.66 -2.58 -2.00
CA PHE A 228 -19.44 -3.86 -1.35
C PHE A 228 -19.90 -3.86 0.12
N VAL A 229 -19.57 -2.80 0.87
CA VAL A 229 -20.00 -2.67 2.27
C VAL A 229 -21.51 -2.41 2.43
N ARG A 230 -22.18 -1.87 1.39
CA ARG A 230 -23.63 -1.64 1.37
C ARG A 230 -24.43 -2.82 0.82
N SER A 231 -23.78 -3.69 0.05
CA SER A 231 -24.41 -4.91 -0.48
C SER A 231 -24.77 -5.85 0.66
N ARG A 232 -25.97 -6.44 0.61
CA ARG A 232 -26.43 -7.46 1.54
C ARG A 232 -25.74 -8.78 1.20
#